data_AF-A9WUJ1-F1
#
_entry.id   AF-A9WUJ1-F1
#
_cell.length_a   1.000
_cell.length_b   1.000
_cell.length_c   1.000
_cell.angle_alpha   90.00
_cell.angle_beta   90.00
_cell.angle_gamma   90.00
#
_symmetry.space_group_name_H-M   'P 1'
#
loop_
_entity.id
_entity.type
_entity.pdbx_description
1 polymer ?
#
loop_
_entity_poly.entity_id
_entity_poly.type
_entity_poly.pdbx_seq_one_letter_code
_entity_poly.pdbx_strand_id
1 'polypeptide(L)'
;MMAADPMLIKAAAKKIDAGLSAERAVWEAAEGVAAMLLQLGGYMAERAHDVYDVRARIVAELRGITAPGIPESETPFILVAEDLAPADTATLDPAKVWALVTANGGPQSHTAIIARALGLPAVVAASGVTSVLDGTEVYVDGAAGVLSTEITEAQKKAAENWVLQASQIATFSGTGTLADGTAVPLLANVGNAADAVAAAAAAAEGIGLFRTEFLFLERDSEPSVQEQAEAYKNVFAAFPGKKAVVRTLDAGADKPLPFLTNSEEPNPALGVRGYRTEHYPGKAALPGVLERQLSAIASAAEQSTAEVWVMAPMISVPSEAARFAELCLAAGLKTAGVMIEVPAAALNTRHIMEYVDFASLGTNDLTQYTMAADRQLGPLAELNDPW
;
A
#
# COMPACT_ATOMS: atom_id res chain seq x y z
N MET A 1 -17.99 9.38 -9.89
CA MET A 1 -17.87 9.11 -11.34
C MET A 1 -18.70 7.88 -11.75
N MET A 2 -18.55 6.72 -11.10
CA MET A 2 -19.31 5.50 -11.44
C MET A 2 -20.84 5.59 -11.22
N ALA A 3 -21.31 6.32 -10.21
CA ALA A 3 -22.76 6.51 -10.00
C ALA A 3 -23.46 7.24 -11.17
N ALA A 4 -22.70 8.03 -11.93
CA ALA A 4 -23.19 8.75 -13.11
C ALA A 4 -22.87 8.01 -14.42
N ASP A 5 -22.42 6.75 -14.35
CA ASP A 5 -22.03 5.99 -15.52
C ASP A 5 -23.24 5.77 -16.46
N PRO A 6 -23.17 6.22 -17.73
CA PRO A 6 -24.29 6.09 -18.65
C PRO A 6 -24.73 4.64 -18.90
N MET A 7 -23.82 3.67 -18.81
CA MET A 7 -24.14 2.25 -18.99
C MET A 7 -24.99 1.74 -17.83
N LEU A 8 -24.60 2.05 -16.59
CA LEU A 8 -25.37 1.67 -15.39
C LEU A 8 -26.76 2.32 -15.42
N ILE A 9 -26.83 3.63 -15.70
CA ILE A 9 -28.08 4.39 -15.74
C ILE A 9 -29.01 3.85 -16.83
N LYS A 10 -28.50 3.61 -18.05
CA LYS A 10 -29.32 3.08 -19.15
C LYS A 10 -29.81 1.66 -18.86
N ALA A 11 -28.99 0.81 -18.25
CA ALA A 11 -29.37 -0.54 -17.87
C ALA A 11 -30.47 -0.54 -16.80
N ALA A 12 -30.35 0.34 -15.80
CA ALA A 12 -31.38 0.53 -14.78
C ALA A 12 -32.68 1.09 -15.38
N ALA A 13 -32.61 2.13 -16.20
CA ALA A 13 -33.79 2.73 -16.86
C ALA A 13 -34.58 1.69 -17.69
N LYS A 14 -33.90 0.87 -18.49
CA LYS A 14 -34.53 -0.21 -19.26
C LYS A 14 -35.27 -1.23 -18.37
N LYS A 15 -34.73 -1.51 -17.18
CA LYS A 15 -35.35 -2.41 -16.19
C LYS A 15 -36.57 -1.78 -15.53
N ILE A 16 -36.55 -0.47 -15.28
CA ILE A 16 -37.70 0.30 -14.80
C ILE A 16 -38.82 0.30 -15.85
N ASP A 17 -38.48 0.55 -17.13
CA ASP A 17 -39.44 0.49 -18.24
C ASP A 17 -40.07 -0.90 -18.39
N ALA A 18 -39.37 -1.95 -17.96
CA ALA A 18 -39.85 -3.32 -17.92
C ALA A 18 -40.71 -3.65 -16.67
N GLY A 19 -40.97 -2.67 -15.80
CA GLY A 19 -41.87 -2.79 -14.64
C GLY A 19 -41.19 -3.12 -13.31
N LEU A 20 -39.86 -3.10 -13.23
CA LEU A 20 -39.16 -3.23 -11.94
C LEU A 20 -39.19 -1.92 -11.14
N SER A 21 -39.15 -2.02 -9.81
CA SER A 21 -38.93 -0.85 -8.96
C SER A 21 -37.54 -0.26 -9.20
N ALA A 22 -37.35 1.03 -8.90
CA ALA A 22 -36.08 1.72 -9.13
C ALA A 22 -34.92 1.05 -8.37
N GLU A 23 -35.14 0.62 -7.13
CA GLU A 23 -34.16 -0.07 -6.29
C GLU A 23 -33.75 -1.40 -6.91
N ARG A 24 -34.74 -2.20 -7.33
CA ARG A 24 -34.47 -3.51 -7.93
C ARG A 24 -33.79 -3.38 -9.29
N ALA A 25 -34.19 -2.38 -10.08
CA ALA A 25 -33.60 -2.09 -11.37
C ALA A 25 -32.11 -1.70 -11.25
N VAL A 26 -31.78 -0.82 -10.30
CA VAL A 26 -30.38 -0.46 -9.98
C VAL A 26 -29.62 -1.69 -9.49
N TRP A 27 -30.21 -2.47 -8.58
CA TRP A 27 -29.57 -3.67 -8.04
C TRP A 27 -29.14 -4.64 -9.15
N GLU A 28 -30.07 -5.00 -10.04
CA GLU A 28 -29.79 -5.94 -11.12
C GLU A 28 -28.93 -5.36 -12.24
N ALA A 29 -29.01 -4.05 -12.49
CA ALA A 29 -28.14 -3.39 -13.46
C ALA A 29 -26.68 -3.41 -12.99
N ALA A 30 -26.44 -3.05 -11.73
CA ALA A 30 -25.13 -3.10 -11.12
C ALA A 30 -24.59 -4.53 -11.04
N GLU A 31 -25.43 -5.53 -10.73
CA GLU A 31 -25.04 -6.94 -10.76
C GLU A 31 -24.51 -7.36 -12.13
N GLY A 32 -25.18 -6.92 -13.21
CA GLY A 32 -24.73 -7.20 -14.58
C GLY A 32 -23.40 -6.54 -14.92
N VAL A 33 -23.18 -5.29 -14.47
CA VAL A 33 -21.91 -4.58 -14.65
C VAL A 33 -20.79 -5.27 -13.85
N ALA A 34 -21.04 -5.60 -12.59
CA ALA A 34 -20.08 -6.28 -11.73
C ALA A 34 -19.72 -7.67 -12.27
N ALA A 35 -20.70 -8.45 -12.75
CA ALA A 35 -20.45 -9.74 -13.38
C ALA A 35 -19.58 -9.62 -14.64
N MET A 36 -19.78 -8.57 -15.45
CA MET A 36 -18.93 -8.28 -16.61
C MET A 36 -17.50 -7.94 -16.19
N LEU A 37 -17.33 -7.11 -15.15
CA LEU A 37 -16.03 -6.77 -14.59
C LEU A 37 -15.29 -8.00 -14.04
N LEU A 38 -15.99 -8.86 -13.30
CA LEU A 38 -15.44 -10.13 -12.81
C LEU A 38 -15.01 -11.06 -13.94
N GLN A 39 -15.78 -11.13 -15.04
CA GLN A 39 -15.42 -11.91 -16.22
C GLN A 39 -14.17 -11.39 -16.94
N LEU A 40 -13.93 -10.08 -16.90
CA LEU A 40 -12.74 -9.48 -17.49
C LEU A 40 -11.46 -9.81 -16.70
N GLY A 41 -11.59 -10.16 -15.40
CA GLY A 41 -10.46 -10.57 -14.57
C GLY A 41 -9.47 -9.44 -14.24
N GLY A 42 -8.42 -9.79 -13.50
CA GLY A 42 -7.36 -8.86 -13.10
C GLY A 42 -7.89 -7.61 -12.38
N TYR A 43 -7.28 -6.46 -12.65
CA TYR A 43 -7.68 -5.16 -12.09
C TYR A 43 -9.17 -4.82 -12.32
N MET A 44 -9.75 -5.25 -13.44
CA MET A 44 -11.17 -4.98 -13.72
C MET A 44 -12.08 -5.76 -12.77
N ALA A 45 -11.69 -6.97 -12.35
CA ALA A 45 -12.44 -7.74 -11.37
C ALA A 45 -12.43 -7.09 -9.98
N GLU A 46 -11.33 -6.44 -9.59
CA GLU A 46 -11.24 -5.71 -8.32
C GLU A 46 -12.25 -4.55 -8.26
N ARG A 47 -12.46 -3.86 -9.39
CA ARG A 47 -13.46 -2.78 -9.53
C ARG A 47 -14.91 -3.24 -9.40
N ALA A 48 -15.18 -4.55 -9.41
CA ALA A 48 -16.53 -5.06 -9.17
C ALA A 48 -17.02 -4.67 -7.76
N HIS A 49 -16.12 -4.60 -6.77
CA HIS A 49 -16.46 -4.16 -5.42
C HIS A 49 -16.91 -2.69 -5.38
N ASP A 50 -16.28 -1.81 -6.15
CA ASP A 50 -16.71 -0.41 -6.28
C ASP A 50 -18.13 -0.30 -6.86
N VAL A 51 -18.47 -1.15 -7.82
CA VAL A 51 -19.83 -1.20 -8.40
C VAL A 51 -20.85 -1.65 -7.35
N TYR A 52 -20.51 -2.63 -6.51
CA TYR A 52 -21.37 -3.08 -5.41
C TYR A 52 -21.58 -2.00 -4.35
N ASP A 53 -20.54 -1.23 -4.00
CA ASP A 53 -20.63 -0.11 -3.07
C ASP A 53 -21.54 1.00 -3.63
N VAL A 54 -21.28 1.44 -4.87
CA VAL A 54 -22.10 2.45 -5.56
C VAL A 54 -23.56 1.99 -5.65
N ARG A 55 -23.82 0.72 -6.00
CA ARG A 55 -25.15 0.12 -6.00
C ARG A 55 -25.83 0.28 -4.65
N ALA A 56 -25.15 -0.10 -3.57
CA ALA A 56 -25.71 -0.10 -2.24
C ALA A 56 -26.07 1.33 -1.78
N ARG A 57 -25.22 2.33 -2.08
CA ARG A 57 -25.50 3.74 -1.80
C ARG A 57 -26.68 4.30 -2.60
N ILE A 58 -26.76 4.00 -3.90
CA ILE A 58 -27.91 4.44 -4.73
C ILE A 58 -29.21 3.81 -4.21
N VAL A 59 -29.20 2.52 -3.87
CA VAL A 59 -30.39 1.84 -3.33
C VAL A 59 -30.79 2.41 -1.96
N ALA A 60 -29.81 2.76 -1.11
CA ALA A 60 -30.10 3.39 0.18
C ALA A 60 -30.78 4.76 -0.01
N GLU A 61 -30.23 5.60 -0.90
CA GLU A 61 -30.81 6.91 -1.26
C GLU A 61 -32.25 6.76 -1.78
N LEU A 62 -32.49 5.83 -2.71
CA LEU A 62 -33.83 5.57 -3.26
C LEU A 62 -34.83 5.12 -2.20
N ARG A 63 -34.37 4.40 -1.17
CA ARG A 63 -35.19 3.93 -0.05
C ARG A 63 -35.33 4.96 1.07
N GLY A 64 -34.60 6.08 1.02
CA GLY A 64 -34.53 7.05 2.11
C GLY A 64 -33.96 6.47 3.40
N ILE A 65 -33.06 5.48 3.30
CA ILE A 65 -32.35 4.90 4.45
C ILE A 65 -30.89 5.37 4.43
N THR A 66 -30.22 5.30 5.57
CA THR A 66 -28.80 5.62 5.67
C THR A 66 -27.98 4.75 4.72
N ALA A 67 -27.12 5.40 3.93
CA ALA A 67 -26.19 4.70 3.06
C ALA A 67 -25.19 3.87 3.88
N PRO A 68 -24.71 2.73 3.35
CA PRO A 68 -23.59 2.02 3.95
C PRO A 68 -22.37 2.95 4.00
N GLY A 69 -21.66 2.87 5.11
CA GLY A 69 -20.47 3.67 5.39
C GLY A 69 -20.20 3.78 6.88
N ILE A 70 -19.28 4.68 7.24
CA ILE A 70 -18.94 4.93 8.64
C ILE A 70 -20.15 5.60 9.32
N PRO A 71 -20.67 5.04 10.43
CA PRO A 71 -21.83 5.61 11.11
C PRO A 71 -21.49 6.98 11.70
N GLU A 72 -22.47 7.88 11.65
CA GLU A 72 -22.37 9.14 12.38
C GLU A 72 -22.54 8.89 13.88
N SER A 73 -21.59 9.42 14.66
CA SER A 73 -21.63 9.37 16.12
C SER A 73 -21.18 10.70 16.71
N GLU A 74 -21.86 11.09 17.79
CA GLU A 74 -21.53 12.24 18.64
C GLU A 74 -20.41 11.90 19.64
N THR A 75 -20.22 10.62 19.95
CA THR A 75 -19.17 10.13 20.84
C THR A 75 -18.18 9.26 20.09
N PRO A 76 -16.90 9.22 20.49
CA PRO A 76 -15.95 8.30 19.89
C PRO A 76 -16.36 6.84 20.06
N PHE A 77 -16.00 6.00 19.09
CA PHE A 77 -16.45 4.60 19.02
C PHE A 77 -15.41 3.69 18.35
N ILE A 78 -15.59 2.38 18.51
CA ILE A 78 -14.83 1.33 17.81
C ILE A 78 -15.66 0.88 16.61
N LEU A 79 -15.09 0.96 15.41
CA LEU A 79 -15.79 0.59 14.18
C LEU A 79 -15.58 -0.91 13.89
N VAL A 80 -16.68 -1.66 13.92
CA VAL A 80 -16.72 -3.07 13.51
C VAL A 80 -17.41 -3.17 12.16
N ALA A 81 -16.78 -3.86 11.20
CA ALA A 81 -17.33 -4.03 9.86
C ALA A 81 -17.01 -5.43 9.30
N GLU A 82 -17.71 -5.83 8.24
CA GLU A 82 -17.30 -7.00 7.45
C GLU A 82 -16.00 -6.70 6.68
N ASP A 83 -16.00 -5.55 6.01
CA ASP A 83 -14.86 -4.93 5.34
C ASP A 83 -15.12 -3.42 5.24
N LEU A 84 -14.12 -2.62 4.85
CA LEU A 84 -14.31 -1.22 4.49
C LEU A 84 -13.98 -0.97 3.02
N ALA A 85 -14.90 -0.29 2.33
CA ALA A 85 -14.61 0.20 1.00
C ALA A 85 -13.55 1.31 1.07
N PRO A 86 -12.71 1.47 0.02
CA PRO A 86 -11.74 2.58 -0.05
C PRO A 86 -12.38 3.95 0.18
N ALA A 87 -13.59 4.17 -0.35
CA ALA A 87 -14.34 5.40 -0.16
C ALA A 87 -14.65 5.69 1.31
N ASP A 88 -14.98 4.67 2.11
CA ASP A 88 -15.26 4.82 3.54
C ASP A 88 -13.99 5.13 4.32
N THR A 89 -12.91 4.41 4.03
CA THR A 89 -11.62 4.63 4.69
C THR A 89 -11.08 6.05 4.51
N ALA A 90 -11.37 6.69 3.37
CA ALA A 90 -10.98 8.08 3.11
C ALA A 90 -11.77 9.11 3.96
N THR A 91 -12.97 8.73 4.43
CA THR A 91 -13.82 9.57 5.29
C THR A 91 -13.63 9.30 6.78
N LEU A 92 -12.71 8.40 7.12
CA LEU A 92 -12.49 7.96 8.49
C LEU A 92 -11.84 9.09 9.30
N ASP A 93 -12.51 9.47 10.39
CA ASP A 93 -12.05 10.52 11.32
C ASP A 93 -11.41 9.89 12.57
N PRO A 94 -10.08 9.98 12.73
CA PRO A 94 -9.38 9.44 13.90
C PRO A 94 -9.77 10.09 15.23
N ALA A 95 -10.39 11.28 15.21
CA ALA A 95 -10.91 11.91 16.42
C ALA A 95 -12.17 11.20 16.96
N LYS A 96 -12.89 10.48 16.08
CA LYS A 96 -14.12 9.76 16.43
C LYS A 96 -13.94 8.25 16.44
N VAL A 97 -13.19 7.69 15.49
CA VAL A 97 -12.95 6.25 15.42
C VAL A 97 -11.71 5.91 16.23
N TRP A 98 -11.88 5.20 17.35
CA TRP A 98 -10.80 4.82 18.26
C TRP A 98 -10.09 3.54 17.86
N ALA A 99 -10.76 2.63 17.15
CA ALA A 99 -10.17 1.41 16.62
C ALA A 99 -11.01 0.86 15.46
N LEU A 100 -10.39 0.00 14.66
CA LEU A 100 -10.99 -0.62 13.49
C LEU A 100 -10.95 -2.14 13.58
N VAL A 101 -12.07 -2.81 13.42
CA VAL A 101 -12.11 -4.28 13.41
C VAL A 101 -12.90 -4.79 12.21
N THR A 102 -12.26 -5.60 11.36
CA THR A 102 -12.91 -6.17 10.16
C THR A 102 -12.94 -7.69 10.18
N ALA A 103 -14.05 -8.27 9.72
CA ALA A 103 -14.18 -9.72 9.59
C ALA A 103 -13.27 -10.29 8.49
N ASN A 104 -13.11 -9.54 7.41
CA ASN A 104 -12.29 -9.88 6.26
C ASN A 104 -11.02 -9.01 6.20
N GLY A 105 -10.17 -9.28 5.21
CA GLY A 105 -8.92 -8.57 4.97
C GLY A 105 -7.71 -9.27 5.58
N GLY A 106 -6.54 -8.68 5.36
CA GLY A 106 -5.27 -9.13 5.93
C GLY A 106 -4.45 -7.96 6.47
N PRO A 107 -3.35 -8.21 7.20
CA PRO A 107 -2.51 -7.16 7.80
C PRO A 107 -1.93 -6.15 6.81
N GLN A 108 -1.96 -6.47 5.52
CA GLN A 108 -1.49 -5.62 4.42
C GLN A 108 -2.64 -5.10 3.51
N SER A 109 -3.90 -5.32 3.90
CA SER A 109 -5.06 -4.78 3.18
C SER A 109 -5.09 -3.25 3.21
N HIS A 110 -5.81 -2.64 2.26
CA HIS A 110 -6.01 -1.19 2.20
C HIS A 110 -6.49 -0.61 3.53
N THR A 111 -7.47 -1.29 4.15
CA THR A 111 -8.02 -0.99 5.47
C THR A 111 -6.96 -0.98 6.57
N ALA A 112 -6.12 -2.02 6.66
CA ALA A 112 -5.05 -2.12 7.65
C ALA A 112 -3.95 -1.06 7.45
N ILE A 113 -3.61 -0.75 6.20
CA ILE A 113 -2.63 0.30 5.85
C ILE A 113 -3.13 1.67 6.29
N ILE A 114 -4.39 1.99 6.02
CA ILE A 114 -4.98 3.29 6.40
C ILE A 114 -5.08 3.42 7.92
N ALA A 115 -5.56 2.39 8.61
CA ALA A 115 -5.62 2.42 10.07
C ALA A 115 -4.24 2.70 10.69
N ARG A 116 -3.18 2.06 10.17
CA ARG A 116 -1.80 2.30 10.61
C ARG A 116 -1.33 3.72 10.30
N ALA A 117 -1.62 4.25 9.12
CA ALA A 117 -1.28 5.62 8.73
C ALA A 117 -1.97 6.66 9.62
N LEU A 118 -3.19 6.37 10.07
CA LEU A 118 -3.98 7.19 10.98
C LEU A 118 -3.63 6.95 12.46
N GLY A 119 -2.73 6.02 12.77
CA GLY A 119 -2.34 5.68 14.15
C GLY A 119 -3.42 4.94 14.94
N LEU A 120 -4.39 4.32 14.26
CA LEU A 120 -5.50 3.61 14.87
C LEU A 120 -5.14 2.14 15.16
N PRO A 121 -5.46 1.63 16.36
CA PRO A 121 -5.50 0.19 16.60
C PRO A 121 -6.42 -0.49 15.59
N ALA A 122 -5.94 -1.58 14.97
CA ALA A 122 -6.72 -2.32 14.00
C ALA A 122 -6.54 -3.84 14.17
N VAL A 123 -7.65 -4.58 14.06
CA VAL A 123 -7.68 -6.04 14.00
C VAL A 123 -8.42 -6.43 12.72
N VAL A 124 -7.77 -7.19 11.85
CA VAL A 124 -8.34 -7.63 10.56
C VAL A 124 -8.41 -9.15 10.54
N ALA A 125 -9.24 -9.71 9.66
CA ALA A 125 -9.56 -11.14 9.65
C ALA A 125 -10.22 -11.65 10.96
N ALA A 126 -10.94 -10.78 11.68
CA ALA A 126 -11.62 -11.11 12.93
C ALA A 126 -12.91 -11.89 12.65
N SER A 127 -12.80 -13.21 12.45
CA SER A 127 -13.94 -14.06 12.10
C SER A 127 -15.07 -13.96 13.15
N GLY A 128 -16.30 -13.76 12.69
CA GLY A 128 -17.49 -13.66 13.55
C GLY A 128 -17.69 -12.31 14.23
N VAL A 129 -16.82 -11.32 14.02
CA VAL A 129 -16.93 -9.99 14.65
C VAL A 129 -18.22 -9.25 14.28
N THR A 130 -18.80 -9.53 13.11
CA THR A 130 -20.06 -8.92 12.66
C THR A 130 -21.28 -9.32 13.49
N SER A 131 -21.14 -10.27 14.42
CA SER A 131 -22.18 -10.62 15.39
C SER A 131 -22.20 -9.72 16.63
N VAL A 132 -21.18 -8.87 16.82
CA VAL A 132 -21.13 -7.89 17.91
C VAL A 132 -22.21 -6.83 17.67
N LEU A 133 -23.03 -6.58 18.68
CA LEU A 133 -24.15 -5.64 18.58
C LEU A 133 -23.70 -4.19 18.79
N ASP A 134 -24.34 -3.26 18.10
CA ASP A 134 -24.14 -1.82 18.31
C ASP A 134 -24.34 -1.43 19.77
N GLY A 135 -23.45 -0.60 20.30
CA GLY A 135 -23.44 -0.17 21.69
C GLY A 135 -22.80 -1.17 22.67
N THR A 136 -22.30 -2.31 22.19
CA THR A 136 -21.52 -3.23 23.02
C THR A 136 -20.18 -2.59 23.37
N GLU A 137 -19.86 -2.56 24.66
CA GLU A 137 -18.53 -2.17 25.12
C GLU A 137 -17.52 -3.27 24.72
N VAL A 138 -16.45 -2.89 24.03
CA VAL A 138 -15.43 -3.85 23.59
C VAL A 138 -14.02 -3.36 23.93
N TYR A 139 -13.14 -4.31 24.19
CA TYR A 139 -11.70 -4.09 24.28
C TYR A 139 -11.04 -4.54 22.98
N VAL A 140 -10.16 -3.70 22.43
CA VAL A 140 -9.39 -4.00 21.22
C VAL A 140 -7.90 -3.85 21.52
N ASP A 141 -7.15 -4.89 21.19
CA ASP A 141 -5.68 -4.90 21.21
C ASP A 141 -5.19 -5.17 19.78
N GLY A 142 -4.76 -4.11 19.10
CA GLY A 142 -4.21 -4.20 17.75
C GLY A 142 -2.84 -4.87 17.68
N ALA A 143 -2.10 -4.96 18.79
CA ALA A 143 -0.81 -5.65 18.83
C ALA A 143 -1.00 -7.16 19.02
N ALA A 144 -1.94 -7.56 19.87
CA ALA A 144 -2.29 -8.97 20.08
C ALA A 144 -3.27 -9.52 19.03
N GLY A 145 -3.90 -8.66 18.24
CA GLY A 145 -4.93 -9.07 17.28
C GLY A 145 -6.24 -9.52 17.95
N VAL A 146 -6.58 -8.96 19.12
CA VAL A 146 -7.70 -9.42 19.95
C VAL A 146 -8.81 -8.39 20.01
N LEU A 147 -10.05 -8.85 19.85
CA LEU A 147 -11.25 -8.16 20.29
C LEU A 147 -11.94 -8.99 21.39
N SER A 148 -12.34 -8.33 22.50
CA SER A 148 -13.11 -8.95 23.58
C SER A 148 -14.35 -8.14 23.89
N THR A 149 -15.51 -8.81 23.92
CA THR A 149 -16.78 -8.25 24.41
C THR A 149 -16.94 -8.44 25.92
N GLU A 150 -16.18 -9.36 26.52
CA GLU A 150 -16.12 -9.54 27.98
C GLU A 150 -14.88 -8.79 28.50
N ILE A 151 -15.09 -7.56 28.96
CA ILE A 151 -14.00 -6.69 29.40
C ILE A 151 -13.61 -7.02 30.84
N THR A 152 -12.39 -7.51 31.01
CA THR A 152 -11.79 -7.75 32.32
C THR A 152 -11.19 -6.47 32.91
N GLU A 153 -11.06 -6.40 34.23
CA GLU A 153 -10.37 -5.29 34.90
C GLU A 153 -8.89 -5.16 34.47
N ALA A 154 -8.26 -6.26 34.08
CA ALA A 154 -6.90 -6.24 33.52
C ALA A 154 -6.85 -5.51 32.18
N GLN A 155 -7.83 -5.73 31.30
CA GLN A 155 -7.94 -5.07 29.99
C GLN A 155 -8.26 -3.58 30.13
N LYS A 156 -9.13 -3.18 31.07
CA LYS A 156 -9.36 -1.76 31.36
C LYS A 156 -8.08 -1.05 31.78
N LYS A 157 -7.34 -1.63 32.73
CA LYS A 157 -6.03 -1.10 33.14
C LYS A 157 -5.03 -1.07 32.00
N ALA A 158 -5.02 -2.08 31.13
CA ALA A 158 -4.15 -2.09 29.95
C ALA A 158 -4.47 -0.93 29.00
N ALA A 159 -5.76 -0.67 28.74
CA ALA A 159 -6.19 0.46 27.92
C ALA A 159 -5.86 1.82 28.56
N GLU A 160 -6.09 1.99 29.87
CA GLU A 160 -5.71 3.20 30.61
C GLU A 160 -4.19 3.43 30.57
N ASN A 161 -3.40 2.38 30.79
CA ASN A 161 -1.95 2.43 30.71
C ASN A 161 -1.48 2.76 29.29
N TRP A 162 -2.13 2.23 28.25
CA TRP A 162 -1.82 2.54 26.86
C TRP A 162 -1.98 4.03 26.59
N VAL A 163 -3.07 4.66 27.04
CA VAL A 163 -3.28 6.11 26.90
C VAL A 163 -2.18 6.91 27.61
N LEU A 164 -1.84 6.50 28.84
CA LEU A 164 -0.76 7.13 29.60
C LEU A 164 0.58 6.98 28.89
N GLN A 165 0.91 5.79 28.40
CA GLN A 165 2.17 5.54 27.70
C GLN A 165 2.23 6.21 26.32
N ALA A 166 1.14 6.20 25.56
CA ALA A 166 1.03 6.91 24.27
C ALA A 166 1.28 8.41 24.45
N SER A 167 0.77 9.01 25.54
CA SER A 167 1.06 10.41 25.89
C SER A 167 2.49 10.66 26.39
N GLN A 168 3.23 9.60 26.73
CA GLN A 168 4.63 9.63 27.17
C GLN A 168 5.62 9.23 26.07
N ILE A 169 5.16 8.87 24.86
CA ILE A 169 6.06 8.60 23.74
C ILE A 169 6.88 9.87 23.50
N ALA A 170 8.16 9.79 23.84
CA ALA A 170 9.09 10.88 23.63
C ALA A 170 9.08 11.24 22.15
N THR A 171 8.91 12.53 21.84
CA THR A 171 9.09 13.01 20.47
C THR A 171 10.50 12.60 20.02
N PHE A 172 10.58 11.92 18.87
CA PHE A 172 11.86 11.52 18.31
C PHE A 172 12.72 12.78 18.13
N SER A 173 13.90 12.79 18.76
CA SER A 173 14.80 13.95 18.76
C SER A 173 15.48 14.18 17.41
N GLY A 174 15.27 13.29 16.44
CA GLY A 174 15.94 13.32 15.15
C GLY A 174 17.33 12.69 15.17
N THR A 175 17.62 11.83 16.15
CA THR A 175 18.89 11.08 16.20
C THR A 175 18.66 9.71 16.81
N GLY A 176 18.82 8.66 16.01
CA GLY A 176 18.79 7.28 16.47
C GLY A 176 20.15 6.82 16.98
N THR A 177 20.25 6.51 18.27
CA THR A 177 21.46 5.93 18.88
C THR A 177 21.11 4.82 19.85
N LEU A 178 21.94 3.79 19.89
CA LEU A 178 21.90 2.77 20.93
C LEU A 178 22.45 3.33 22.26
N ALA A 179 22.22 2.63 23.36
CA ALA A 179 22.70 3.02 24.69
C ALA A 179 24.23 3.12 24.79
N ASP A 180 24.96 2.44 23.90
CA ASP A 180 26.42 2.50 23.80
C ASP A 180 26.94 3.64 22.90
N GLY A 181 26.03 4.42 22.31
CA GLY A 181 26.34 5.53 21.40
C GLY A 181 26.44 5.14 19.93
N THR A 182 26.28 3.87 19.57
CA THR A 182 26.26 3.43 18.16
C THR A 182 25.08 4.09 17.43
N ALA A 183 25.38 4.83 16.35
CA ALA A 183 24.37 5.48 15.53
C ALA A 183 23.58 4.45 14.71
N VAL A 184 22.25 4.52 14.77
CA VAL A 184 21.32 3.72 13.97
C VAL A 184 20.31 4.69 13.36
N PRO A 185 20.56 5.18 12.13
CA PRO A 185 19.72 6.21 11.53
C PRO A 185 18.26 5.74 11.40
N LEU A 186 17.32 6.55 11.86
CA LEU A 186 15.90 6.31 11.66
C LEU A 186 15.42 7.08 10.43
N LEU A 187 15.32 6.36 9.31
CA LEU A 187 14.92 6.90 8.01
C LEU A 187 13.45 6.58 7.72
N ALA A 188 12.78 7.44 6.97
CA ALA A 188 11.38 7.25 6.62
C ALA A 188 11.20 6.47 5.31
N ASN A 189 10.08 5.74 5.22
CA ASN A 189 9.57 5.20 3.98
C ASN A 189 8.49 6.15 3.45
N VAL A 190 8.60 6.58 2.20
CA VAL A 190 7.72 7.59 1.60
C VAL A 190 7.25 7.14 0.21
N GLY A 191 6.06 7.57 -0.20
CA GLY A 191 5.52 7.34 -1.55
C GLY A 191 5.35 8.60 -2.38
N ASN A 192 5.29 9.78 -1.75
CA ASN A 192 5.10 11.06 -2.41
C ASN A 192 5.71 12.23 -1.61
N ALA A 193 5.60 13.45 -2.13
CA ALA A 193 6.16 14.65 -1.50
C ALA A 193 5.50 15.03 -0.17
N ALA A 194 4.19 14.79 -0.01
CA ALA A 194 3.49 15.06 1.25
C ALA A 194 3.98 14.12 2.37
N ASP A 195 4.19 12.84 2.06
CA ASP A 195 4.79 11.88 2.99
C ASP A 195 6.19 12.32 3.44
N ALA A 196 7.00 12.83 2.50
CA ALA A 196 8.35 13.32 2.79
C ALA A 196 8.34 14.55 3.71
N VAL A 197 7.41 15.48 3.50
CA VAL A 197 7.23 16.64 4.38
C VAL A 197 6.78 16.20 5.78
N ALA A 198 5.82 15.27 5.86
CA ALA A 198 5.36 14.72 7.14
C ALA A 198 6.49 14.00 7.89
N ALA A 199 7.30 13.21 7.19
CA ALA A 199 8.47 12.53 7.76
C ALA A 199 9.54 13.51 8.27
N ALA A 200 9.80 14.59 7.54
CA ALA A 200 10.72 15.63 7.97
C ALA A 200 10.20 16.35 9.24
N ALA A 201 8.89 16.62 9.32
CA ALA A 201 8.25 17.18 10.51
C ALA A 201 8.32 16.22 11.72
N ALA A 202 8.31 14.91 11.49
CA ALA A 202 8.54 13.87 12.50
C ALA A 202 10.04 13.65 12.82
N ALA A 203 10.92 14.54 12.37
CA ALA A 203 12.36 14.53 12.60
C ALA A 203 13.12 13.31 12.00
N ALA A 204 12.59 12.66 10.96
CA ALA A 204 13.32 11.59 10.28
C ALA A 204 14.73 12.04 9.82
N GLU A 205 15.68 11.12 9.86
CA GLU A 205 17.08 11.40 9.53
C GLU A 205 17.36 11.39 8.01
N GLY A 206 16.36 11.02 7.21
CA GLY A 206 16.40 10.94 5.76
C GLY A 206 15.30 10.02 5.23
N ILE A 207 15.42 9.61 3.98
CA ILE A 207 14.53 8.65 3.33
C ILE A 207 15.27 7.33 3.13
N GLY A 208 14.76 6.26 3.75
CA GLY A 208 15.31 4.90 3.65
C GLY A 208 14.71 4.12 2.49
N LEU A 209 13.51 4.51 2.05
CA LEU A 209 12.83 3.96 0.89
C LEU A 209 11.85 5.00 0.33
N PHE A 210 12.12 5.49 -0.86
CA PHE A 210 11.14 6.18 -1.68
C PHE A 210 10.56 5.20 -2.70
N ARG A 211 9.27 4.89 -2.53
CA ARG A 211 8.46 4.05 -3.42
C ARG A 211 8.01 4.86 -4.62
N THR A 212 8.57 4.56 -5.80
CA THR A 212 8.28 5.32 -7.03
C THR A 212 6.99 4.89 -7.70
N GLU A 213 6.38 3.78 -7.31
CA GLU A 213 5.22 3.17 -7.97
C GLU A 213 4.02 4.11 -8.02
N PHE A 214 3.80 4.93 -6.98
CA PHE A 214 2.68 5.88 -6.94
C PHE A 214 2.66 6.88 -8.08
N LEU A 215 3.83 7.17 -8.68
CA LEU A 215 3.91 8.03 -9.84
C LEU A 215 3.44 7.32 -11.13
N PHE A 216 3.47 6.00 -11.17
CA PHE A 216 3.14 5.19 -12.35
C PHE A 216 1.76 4.55 -12.27
N LEU A 217 1.26 4.29 -11.07
CA LEU A 217 -0.06 3.71 -10.84
C LEU A 217 -1.18 4.58 -11.44
N GLU A 218 -2.28 3.92 -11.83
CA GLU A 218 -3.47 4.53 -12.44
C GLU A 218 -3.21 5.32 -13.74
N ARG A 219 -2.08 5.07 -14.42
CA ARG A 219 -1.76 5.67 -15.71
C ARG A 219 -1.83 4.64 -16.84
N ASP A 220 -2.41 5.06 -17.95
CA ASP A 220 -2.44 4.29 -19.21
C ASP A 220 -1.08 4.30 -19.93
N SER A 221 -0.24 5.30 -19.65
CA SER A 221 1.06 5.50 -20.28
C SER A 221 2.15 5.88 -19.26
N GLU A 222 3.39 5.54 -19.57
CA GLU A 222 4.55 5.92 -18.75
C GLU A 222 4.63 7.45 -18.58
N PRO A 223 4.86 7.96 -17.35
CA PRO A 223 5.13 9.37 -17.13
C PRO A 223 6.44 9.79 -17.81
N SER A 224 6.44 10.98 -18.39
CA SER A 224 7.64 11.53 -19.03
C SER A 224 8.79 11.68 -18.04
N VAL A 225 10.04 11.66 -18.56
CA VAL A 225 11.25 11.87 -17.75
C VAL A 225 11.18 13.18 -16.96
N GLN A 226 10.57 14.23 -17.54
CA GLN A 226 10.38 15.52 -16.89
C GLN A 226 9.39 15.45 -15.72
N GLU A 227 8.23 14.79 -15.90
CA GLU A 227 7.27 14.58 -14.81
C GLU A 227 7.88 13.77 -13.67
N GLN A 228 8.65 12.74 -14.02
CA GLN A 228 9.39 11.94 -13.04
C GLN A 228 10.42 12.78 -12.27
N ALA A 229 11.24 13.56 -12.98
CA ALA A 229 12.25 14.40 -12.35
C ALA A 229 11.62 15.44 -11.41
N GLU A 230 10.50 16.05 -11.79
CA GLU A 230 9.79 17.01 -10.95
C GLU A 230 9.22 16.35 -9.68
N ALA A 231 8.59 15.18 -9.81
CA ALA A 231 8.08 14.43 -8.67
C ALA A 231 9.21 14.03 -7.69
N TYR A 232 10.33 13.53 -8.20
CA TYR A 232 11.47 13.12 -7.37
C TYR A 232 12.12 14.33 -6.69
N LYS A 233 12.28 15.45 -7.40
CA LYS A 233 12.80 16.70 -6.83
C LYS A 233 11.96 17.20 -5.66
N ASN A 234 10.63 17.14 -5.78
CA ASN A 234 9.72 17.56 -4.71
C ASN A 234 9.86 16.69 -3.44
N VAL A 235 10.14 15.40 -3.59
CA VAL A 235 10.45 14.50 -2.46
C VAL A 235 11.80 14.85 -1.84
N PHE A 236 12.83 15.08 -2.66
CA PHE A 236 14.18 15.39 -2.15
C PHE A 236 14.25 16.72 -1.41
N ALA A 237 13.41 17.69 -1.78
CA ALA A 237 13.36 19.01 -1.15
C ALA A 237 13.05 18.98 0.36
N ALA A 238 12.41 17.92 0.86
CA ALA A 238 12.13 17.75 2.29
C ALA A 238 13.37 17.36 3.13
N PHE A 239 14.45 16.86 2.48
CA PHE A 239 15.62 16.29 3.14
C PHE A 239 16.95 16.86 2.56
N PRO A 240 17.17 18.18 2.60
CA PRO A 240 18.40 18.78 2.08
C PRO A 240 19.64 18.28 2.84
N GLY A 241 20.69 17.86 2.12
CA GLY A 241 21.92 17.33 2.71
C GLY A 241 21.77 16.00 3.44
N LYS A 242 20.61 15.35 3.35
CA LYS A 242 20.32 14.06 3.99
C LYS A 242 20.16 12.96 2.94
N LYS A 243 20.34 11.72 3.37
CA LYS A 243 20.19 10.51 2.53
C LYS A 243 18.77 10.39 2.00
N ALA A 244 18.63 10.10 0.71
CA ALA A 244 17.37 9.75 0.08
C ALA A 244 17.53 8.53 -0.84
N VAL A 245 17.02 7.37 -0.40
CA VAL A 245 17.10 6.12 -1.17
C VAL A 245 15.88 5.97 -2.06
N VAL A 246 16.07 6.05 -3.37
CA VAL A 246 15.05 5.82 -4.39
C VAL A 246 15.04 4.36 -4.79
N ARG A 247 13.88 3.71 -4.65
CA ARG A 247 13.68 2.39 -5.26
C ARG A 247 13.16 2.60 -6.68
N THR A 248 13.86 2.01 -7.65
CA THR A 248 13.35 1.93 -9.02
C THR A 248 12.03 1.15 -9.05
N LEU A 249 11.28 1.31 -10.14
CA LEU A 249 9.90 0.87 -10.25
C LEU A 249 9.72 -0.63 -9.94
N ASP A 250 9.01 -0.94 -8.86
CA ASP A 250 8.56 -2.30 -8.51
C ASP A 250 7.12 -2.51 -9.00
N ALA A 251 6.97 -2.62 -10.32
CA ALA A 251 5.71 -2.93 -10.97
C ALA A 251 5.53 -4.44 -11.16
N GLY A 252 4.28 -4.91 -11.15
CA GLY A 252 3.90 -6.31 -11.31
C GLY A 252 3.14 -6.82 -10.08
N ALA A 253 2.86 -8.12 -10.07
CA ALA A 253 2.05 -8.75 -9.02
C ALA A 253 0.70 -8.06 -8.76
N ASP A 254 0.57 -7.44 -7.60
CA ASP A 254 -0.58 -6.68 -7.11
C ASP A 254 -0.70 -5.27 -7.70
N LYS A 255 0.24 -4.86 -8.56
CA LYS A 255 0.35 -3.51 -9.12
C LYS A 255 0.56 -3.56 -10.64
N PRO A 256 -0.44 -4.01 -11.41
CA PRO A 256 -0.32 -4.09 -12.85
C PRO A 256 -0.25 -2.68 -13.48
N LEU A 257 0.73 -2.47 -14.36
CA LEU A 257 0.84 -1.30 -15.22
C LEU A 257 0.58 -1.69 -16.67
N PRO A 258 -0.45 -1.13 -17.34
CA PRO A 258 -0.85 -1.52 -18.69
C PRO A 258 0.28 -1.44 -19.74
N PHE A 259 1.22 -0.51 -19.56
CA PHE A 259 2.34 -0.25 -20.47
C PHE A 259 3.63 -1.05 -20.14
N LEU A 260 3.63 -1.85 -19.06
CA LEU A 260 4.86 -2.49 -18.58
C LEU A 260 4.68 -3.96 -18.17
N THR A 261 3.55 -4.31 -17.56
CA THR A 261 3.35 -5.64 -16.96
C THR A 261 2.35 -6.48 -17.75
N ASN A 262 2.46 -7.81 -17.61
CA ASN A 262 1.48 -8.74 -18.17
C ASN A 262 0.49 -9.18 -17.08
N SER A 263 -0.78 -8.82 -17.21
CA SER A 263 -1.83 -9.19 -16.26
C SER A 263 -2.25 -10.66 -16.33
N GLU A 264 -1.82 -11.42 -17.35
CA GLU A 264 -2.22 -12.81 -17.56
C GLU A 264 -1.25 -13.84 -16.95
N GLU A 265 -0.23 -13.41 -16.20
CA GLU A 265 0.71 -14.35 -15.58
C GLU A 265 0.02 -15.22 -14.52
N PRO A 266 0.20 -16.56 -14.53
CA PRO A 266 -0.44 -17.44 -13.55
C PRO A 266 -0.01 -17.19 -12.09
N ASN A 267 1.24 -16.72 -11.91
CA ASN A 267 1.79 -16.40 -10.59
C ASN A 267 2.52 -15.05 -10.67
N PRO A 268 1.79 -13.93 -10.66
CA PRO A 268 2.36 -12.59 -10.84
C PRO A 268 3.46 -12.24 -9.82
N ALA A 269 3.32 -12.73 -8.57
CA ALA A 269 4.34 -12.58 -7.54
C ALA A 269 5.69 -13.25 -7.89
N LEU A 270 5.67 -14.35 -8.65
CA LEU A 270 6.88 -15.09 -9.06
C LEU A 270 7.33 -14.74 -10.50
N GLY A 271 6.62 -13.82 -11.16
CA GLY A 271 6.76 -13.55 -12.59
C GLY A 271 7.65 -12.35 -12.95
N VAL A 272 7.26 -11.65 -14.02
CA VAL A 272 7.97 -10.47 -14.54
C VAL A 272 7.55 -9.24 -13.73
N ARG A 273 8.31 -8.96 -12.67
CA ARG A 273 8.12 -7.80 -11.79
C ARG A 273 9.42 -7.16 -11.35
N GLY A 274 9.34 -5.92 -10.87
CA GLY A 274 10.50 -5.15 -10.41
C GLY A 274 11.59 -5.05 -11.47
N TYR A 275 12.85 -5.31 -11.09
CA TYR A 275 13.99 -5.24 -12.01
C TYR A 275 13.86 -6.17 -13.24
N ARG A 276 13.09 -7.25 -13.15
CA ARG A 276 12.91 -8.20 -14.27
C ARG A 276 12.14 -7.60 -15.45
N THR A 277 11.37 -6.53 -15.23
CA THR A 277 10.67 -5.81 -16.30
C THR A 277 11.62 -5.24 -17.35
N GLU A 278 12.89 -4.99 -16.97
CA GLU A 278 13.94 -4.56 -17.90
C GLU A 278 14.42 -5.70 -18.82
N HIS A 279 14.53 -6.93 -18.31
CA HIS A 279 15.15 -8.06 -19.02
C HIS A 279 14.16 -8.97 -19.73
N TYR A 280 12.94 -9.08 -19.20
CA TYR A 280 11.92 -9.99 -19.70
C TYR A 280 10.65 -9.24 -20.08
N PRO A 281 10.73 -8.29 -21.03
CA PRO A 281 9.57 -7.53 -21.45
C PRO A 281 8.48 -8.48 -21.95
N GLY A 282 7.34 -8.52 -21.24
CA GLY A 282 6.15 -9.21 -21.71
C GLY A 282 5.61 -8.57 -23.00
N LYS A 283 4.54 -9.14 -23.57
CA LYS A 283 3.94 -8.63 -24.82
C LYS A 283 3.52 -7.15 -24.77
N ALA A 284 3.28 -6.61 -23.57
CA ALA A 284 2.86 -5.23 -23.33
C ALA A 284 3.99 -4.30 -22.87
N ALA A 285 5.23 -4.80 -22.70
CA ALA A 285 6.27 -4.04 -22.03
C ALA A 285 6.95 -3.01 -22.96
N LEU A 286 6.86 -1.74 -22.57
CA LEU A 286 7.59 -0.64 -23.19
C LEU A 286 9.09 -0.76 -22.81
N PRO A 287 10.01 -0.91 -23.77
CA PRO A 287 11.44 -1.05 -23.46
C PRO A 287 12.05 0.26 -22.91
N GLY A 288 13.07 0.13 -22.07
CA GLY A 288 13.89 1.24 -21.57
C GLY A 288 13.22 2.11 -20.49
N VAL A 289 12.17 1.61 -19.82
CA VAL A 289 11.53 2.32 -18.70
C VAL A 289 12.53 2.56 -17.57
N LEU A 290 13.38 1.58 -17.25
CA LEU A 290 14.40 1.73 -16.22
C LEU A 290 15.40 2.83 -16.59
N GLU A 291 15.91 2.85 -17.82
CA GLU A 291 16.86 3.88 -18.28
C GLU A 291 16.27 5.30 -18.20
N ARG A 292 15.01 5.46 -18.61
CA ARG A 292 14.29 6.73 -18.50
C ARG A 292 14.08 7.14 -17.04
N GLN A 293 13.74 6.18 -16.18
CA GLN A 293 13.59 6.43 -14.75
C GLN A 293 14.92 6.85 -14.12
N LEU A 294 16.03 6.17 -14.42
CA LEU A 294 17.36 6.52 -13.90
C LEU A 294 17.77 7.92 -14.39
N SER A 295 17.48 8.27 -15.64
CA SER A 295 17.71 9.63 -16.17
C SER A 295 16.89 10.68 -15.43
N ALA A 296 15.64 10.40 -15.11
CA ALA A 296 14.80 11.30 -14.31
C ALA A 296 15.32 11.47 -12.87
N ILE A 297 15.75 10.38 -12.22
CA ILE A 297 16.35 10.42 -10.87
C ILE A 297 17.63 11.25 -10.89
N ALA A 298 18.50 11.06 -11.89
CA ALA A 298 19.73 11.83 -12.04
C ALA A 298 19.43 13.34 -12.23
N SER A 299 18.48 13.68 -13.12
CA SER A 299 18.09 15.07 -13.35
C SER A 299 17.50 15.75 -12.09
N ALA A 300 16.76 15.00 -11.27
CA ALA A 300 16.25 15.49 -9.99
C ALA A 300 17.36 15.65 -8.95
N ALA A 301 18.33 14.72 -8.92
CA ALA A 301 19.48 14.75 -8.01
C ALA A 301 20.38 15.97 -8.29
N GLU A 302 20.64 16.30 -9.56
CA GLU A 302 21.42 17.49 -9.97
C GLU A 302 20.80 18.82 -9.49
N GLN A 303 19.47 18.84 -9.31
CA GLN A 303 18.71 20.01 -8.86
C GLN A 303 18.45 20.01 -7.34
N SER A 304 19.04 19.08 -6.61
CA SER A 304 18.83 18.88 -5.18
C SER A 304 20.14 18.86 -4.42
N THR A 305 20.08 19.11 -3.11
CA THR A 305 21.20 18.92 -2.18
C THR A 305 21.10 17.63 -1.38
N ALA A 306 20.03 16.85 -1.55
CA ALA A 306 19.90 15.54 -0.93
C ALA A 306 20.96 14.56 -1.46
N GLU A 307 21.40 13.65 -0.61
CA GLU A 307 22.30 12.57 -0.99
C GLU A 307 21.47 11.43 -1.60
N VAL A 308 21.31 11.45 -2.92
CA VAL A 308 20.46 10.49 -3.65
C VAL A 308 21.18 9.16 -3.84
N TRP A 309 20.56 8.09 -3.34
CA TRP A 309 20.99 6.70 -3.48
C TRP A 309 19.91 5.96 -4.28
N VAL A 310 20.27 4.99 -5.11
CA VAL A 310 19.29 4.28 -5.94
C VAL A 310 19.42 2.78 -5.78
N MET A 311 18.29 2.08 -5.65
CA MET A 311 18.27 0.63 -5.54
C MET A 311 17.29 -0.05 -6.49
N ALA A 312 17.64 -1.28 -6.87
CA ALA A 312 16.78 -2.16 -7.66
C ALA A 312 15.98 -3.12 -6.76
N PRO A 313 14.66 -3.26 -6.98
CA PRO A 313 13.85 -4.32 -6.38
C PRO A 313 14.07 -5.66 -7.10
N MET A 314 13.72 -6.78 -6.46
CA MET A 314 13.61 -8.12 -7.03
C MET A 314 14.90 -8.69 -7.67
N ILE A 315 16.07 -8.15 -7.29
CA ILE A 315 17.36 -8.74 -7.63
C ILE A 315 17.44 -10.15 -7.03
N SER A 316 17.94 -11.10 -7.82
CA SER A 316 18.03 -12.51 -7.46
C SER A 316 19.47 -13.03 -7.57
N VAL A 317 20.25 -12.53 -8.53
CA VAL A 317 21.61 -13.02 -8.81
C VAL A 317 22.65 -11.89 -8.95
N PRO A 318 23.95 -12.17 -8.73
CA PRO A 318 25.00 -11.14 -8.81
C PRO A 318 25.11 -10.42 -10.15
N SER A 319 24.83 -11.12 -11.27
CA SER A 319 24.87 -10.51 -12.60
C SER A 319 23.80 -9.43 -12.82
N GLU A 320 22.64 -9.55 -12.16
CA GLU A 320 21.60 -8.51 -12.19
C GLU A 320 22.06 -7.27 -11.41
N ALA A 321 22.68 -7.47 -10.24
CA ALA A 321 23.25 -6.38 -9.45
C ALA A 321 24.37 -5.63 -10.20
N ALA A 322 25.28 -6.39 -10.84
CA ALA A 322 26.33 -5.82 -11.69
C ALA A 322 25.75 -4.96 -12.81
N ARG A 323 24.76 -5.49 -13.54
CA ARG A 323 24.13 -4.76 -14.64
C ARG A 323 23.38 -3.52 -14.16
N PHE A 324 22.70 -3.60 -13.02
CA PHE A 324 22.03 -2.44 -12.43
C PHE A 324 23.03 -1.34 -12.02
N ALA A 325 24.15 -1.71 -11.39
CA ALA A 325 25.20 -0.76 -11.03
C ALA A 325 25.79 -0.04 -12.26
N GLU A 326 26.01 -0.76 -13.37
CA GLU A 326 26.44 -0.18 -14.64
C GLU A 326 25.44 0.86 -15.17
N LEU A 327 24.13 0.55 -15.12
CA LEU A 327 23.07 1.46 -15.56
C LEU A 327 23.00 2.73 -14.70
N CYS A 328 23.12 2.59 -13.37
CA CYS A 328 23.20 3.73 -12.46
C CYS A 328 24.40 4.62 -12.78
N LEU A 329 25.58 4.02 -12.96
CA LEU A 329 26.80 4.74 -13.28
C LEU A 329 26.68 5.48 -14.62
N ALA A 330 26.11 4.83 -15.65
CA ALA A 330 25.87 5.44 -16.95
C ALA A 330 24.92 6.64 -16.89
N ALA A 331 23.96 6.63 -15.95
CA ALA A 331 23.05 7.74 -15.67
C ALA A 331 23.67 8.83 -14.76
N GLY A 332 24.90 8.66 -14.26
CA GLY A 332 25.56 9.60 -13.35
C GLY A 332 25.21 9.41 -11.86
N LEU A 333 24.52 8.33 -11.51
CA LEU A 333 24.13 7.98 -10.15
C LEU A 333 25.24 7.15 -9.50
N LYS A 334 25.87 7.71 -8.46
CA LYS A 334 27.11 7.16 -7.90
C LYS A 334 26.92 6.04 -6.88
N THR A 335 25.78 6.02 -6.20
CA THR A 335 25.51 5.08 -5.11
C THR A 335 24.39 4.14 -5.50
N ALA A 336 24.75 2.94 -5.93
CA ALA A 336 23.83 1.90 -6.35
C ALA A 336 23.67 0.85 -5.24
N GLY A 337 22.47 0.35 -5.07
CA GLY A 337 22.15 -0.70 -4.10
C GLY A 337 21.11 -1.67 -4.61
N VAL A 338 20.75 -2.62 -3.76
CA VAL A 338 19.71 -3.59 -4.07
C VAL A 338 18.78 -3.78 -2.89
N MET A 339 17.54 -4.15 -3.18
CA MET A 339 16.65 -4.71 -2.17
C MET A 339 16.91 -6.22 -2.07
N ILE A 340 17.24 -6.70 -0.88
CA ILE A 340 17.33 -8.13 -0.55
C ILE A 340 15.96 -8.56 -0.08
N GLU A 341 15.16 -9.02 -1.04
CA GLU A 341 13.75 -9.39 -0.82
C GLU A 341 13.38 -10.73 -1.47
N VAL A 342 14.36 -11.40 -2.08
CA VAL A 342 14.22 -12.76 -2.63
C VAL A 342 15.21 -13.66 -1.89
N PRO A 343 14.83 -14.89 -1.50
CA PRO A 343 15.74 -15.81 -0.80
C PRO A 343 17.06 -16.06 -1.55
N ALA A 344 17.01 -16.09 -2.89
CA ALA A 344 18.20 -16.19 -3.72
C ALA A 344 19.18 -15.04 -3.49
N ALA A 345 18.70 -13.79 -3.35
CA ALA A 345 19.53 -12.65 -3.05
C ALA A 345 20.11 -12.73 -1.65
N ALA A 346 19.32 -13.13 -0.65
CA ALA A 346 19.79 -13.31 0.72
C ALA A 346 20.94 -14.33 0.78
N LEU A 347 20.81 -15.48 0.10
CA LEU A 347 21.86 -16.50 0.01
C LEU A 347 23.10 -16.04 -0.79
N ASN A 348 22.91 -15.15 -1.78
CA ASN A 348 23.99 -14.63 -2.62
C ASN A 348 24.52 -13.25 -2.18
N THR A 349 24.11 -12.75 -1.01
CA THR A 349 24.40 -11.37 -0.57
C THR A 349 25.88 -11.02 -0.71
N ARG A 350 26.78 -11.92 -0.31
CA ARG A 350 28.23 -11.70 -0.44
C ARG A 350 28.66 -11.35 -1.86
N HIS A 351 28.21 -12.12 -2.86
CA HIS A 351 28.57 -11.91 -4.26
C HIS A 351 27.84 -10.72 -4.88
N ILE A 352 26.60 -10.45 -4.45
CA ILE A 352 25.85 -9.27 -4.87
C ILE A 352 26.55 -7.99 -4.41
N MET A 353 27.02 -7.96 -3.17
CA MET A 353 27.71 -6.81 -2.58
C MET A 353 29.10 -6.53 -3.19
N GLU A 354 29.62 -7.39 -4.07
CA GLU A 354 30.83 -7.08 -4.86
C GLU A 354 30.58 -6.02 -5.93
N TYR A 355 29.32 -5.75 -6.27
CA TYR A 355 28.92 -4.86 -7.37
C TYR A 355 28.17 -3.60 -6.95
N VAL A 356 27.71 -3.52 -5.69
CA VAL A 356 26.84 -2.45 -5.19
C VAL A 356 27.29 -1.93 -3.84
N ASP A 357 26.91 -0.70 -3.51
CA ASP A 357 27.38 0.01 -2.33
C ASP A 357 26.57 -0.29 -1.07
N PHE A 358 25.31 -0.73 -1.23
CA PHE A 358 24.42 -1.00 -0.11
C PHE A 358 23.32 -2.03 -0.42
N ALA A 359 22.73 -2.55 0.64
CA ALA A 359 21.58 -3.43 0.60
C ALA A 359 20.48 -2.90 1.55
N SER A 360 19.22 -3.15 1.19
CA SER A 360 18.05 -2.90 2.03
C SER A 360 17.22 -4.17 2.11
N LEU A 361 16.84 -4.62 3.31
CA LEU A 361 16.02 -5.84 3.46
C LEU A 361 14.54 -5.50 3.20
N GLY A 362 13.97 -6.09 2.14
CA GLY A 362 12.53 -6.01 1.87
C GLY A 362 11.82 -7.19 2.53
N THR A 363 11.58 -7.10 3.83
CA THR A 363 11.05 -8.24 4.62
C THR A 363 9.69 -8.72 4.15
N ASN A 364 8.83 -7.84 3.62
CA ASN A 364 7.51 -8.24 3.13
C ASN A 364 7.58 -9.32 2.04
N ASP A 365 8.36 -9.06 0.99
CA ASP A 365 8.56 -10.00 -0.11
C ASP A 365 9.49 -11.15 0.32
N LEU A 366 10.50 -10.89 1.16
CA LEU A 366 11.39 -11.92 1.66
C LEU A 366 10.66 -12.99 2.47
N THR A 367 9.78 -12.60 3.39
CA THR A 367 8.94 -13.52 4.17
C THR A 367 8.01 -14.30 3.25
N GLN A 368 7.30 -13.61 2.33
CA GLN A 368 6.41 -14.26 1.37
C GLN A 368 7.11 -15.39 0.59
N TYR A 369 8.29 -15.13 0.02
CA TYR A 369 8.99 -16.14 -0.78
C TYR A 369 9.72 -17.18 0.06
N THR A 370 10.19 -16.83 1.26
CA THR A 370 10.82 -17.80 2.17
C THR A 370 9.79 -18.80 2.69
N MET A 371 8.60 -18.31 3.03
CA MET A 371 7.50 -19.10 3.59
C MET A 371 6.58 -19.69 2.53
N ALA A 372 6.80 -19.34 1.26
CA ALA A 372 5.94 -19.71 0.13
C ALA A 372 4.45 -19.40 0.39
N ALA A 373 4.19 -18.26 1.01
CA ALA A 373 2.88 -17.84 1.47
C ALA A 373 2.55 -16.45 0.93
N ASP A 374 1.56 -16.36 0.04
CA ASP A 374 1.12 -15.07 -0.52
C ASP A 374 0.53 -14.19 0.60
N ARG A 375 1.11 -13.01 0.78
CA ARG A 375 0.73 -12.04 1.83
C ARG A 375 -0.64 -11.43 1.63
N GLN A 376 -1.23 -11.55 0.44
CA GLN A 376 -2.58 -11.09 0.14
C GLN A 376 -3.65 -12.10 0.53
N LEU A 377 -3.28 -13.37 0.75
CA LEU A 377 -4.23 -14.42 1.09
C LEU A 377 -4.40 -14.51 2.61
N GLY A 378 -5.57 -14.04 3.09
CA GLY A 378 -5.95 -14.10 4.51
C GLY A 378 -5.74 -15.47 5.18
N PRO A 379 -6.10 -16.60 4.55
CA PRO A 379 -5.84 -17.94 5.11
C PRO A 379 -4.36 -18.29 5.34
N LEU A 380 -3.42 -17.53 4.76
CA LEU A 380 -1.97 -17.72 4.91
C LEU A 380 -1.33 -16.65 5.82
N ALA A 381 -2.12 -15.82 6.50
CA ALA A 381 -1.61 -14.71 7.30
C ALA A 381 -0.63 -15.16 8.40
N GLU A 382 -0.87 -16.32 9.03
CA GLU A 382 0.01 -16.89 10.07
C GLU A 382 1.42 -17.23 9.55
N LEU A 383 1.57 -17.49 8.25
CA LEU A 383 2.87 -17.76 7.62
C LEU A 383 3.62 -16.49 7.21
N ASN A 384 2.97 -15.33 7.32
CA ASN A 384 3.54 -14.02 6.96
C ASN A 384 4.11 -13.28 8.19
N ASP A 385 4.60 -14.03 9.18
CA ASP A 385 5.36 -13.49 10.31
C ASP A 385 6.86 -13.43 9.96
N PRO A 386 7.51 -12.26 10.01
CA PRO A 386 8.96 -12.16 9.84
C PRO A 386 9.77 -12.67 11.06
N TRP A 387 9.14 -13.14 12.14
CA TRP A 387 9.80 -13.50 13.40
C TRP A 387 9.67 -14.97 13.83
#